data_AF-A0AB35FT53-F1
#
_entry.id   AF-A0AB35FT53-F1
#
_cell.length_a   1.000
_cell.length_b   1.000
_cell.length_c   1.000
_cell.angle_alpha   90.00
_cell.angle_beta   90.00
_cell.angle_gamma   90.00
#
_symmetry.space_group_name_H-M   'P 1'
#
loop_
_entity.id
_entity.type
_entity.pdbx_description
1 polymer ?
#
loop_
_entity_poly.entity_id
_entity_poly.type
_entity_poly.pdbx_seq_one_letter_code
_entity_poly.pdbx_strand_id
1 'polypeptide(L)'
;MKKLENFSWQMWQIYALAALVVFIVGGACSFFFVKEATYVVKERNYVYKGKNLRLTNYVTIGENEPEFPMIALSFKEDDNERGSSVFAVGRKYLAVQDSKQYDGTLKKKDKEEYFRIRYYQLGQEKGEGHTIDALKLVQDMGYVSINGELDNQMYSDGKDDYVKIQIDYDNEIYINLTNKKATKKRPKETIQFGYGGIYRALSDPSFITEAYSDDESNIHSYGPWFEYKKEDKESISTDNSSDKNHSSSNVKTEDNVTLATLKKYGYLLVLKENMTLDDSETLTKILYPDASYFHWTIRSRYTKTGREEYVETDQEFKQVIKEDAIEKDIED
;
A
#
# COMPACT_ATOMS: atom_id res chain seq x y z
N MET A 1 -67.00 45.48 -9.08
CA MET A 1 -66.52 44.67 -7.93
C MET A 1 -66.59 43.15 -8.13
N LYS A 2 -67.39 42.57 -9.03
CA LYS A 2 -67.47 41.09 -9.21
C LYS A 2 -66.30 40.40 -9.97
N LYS A 3 -65.42 41.15 -10.66
CA LYS A 3 -64.29 40.57 -11.43
C LYS A 3 -63.04 40.26 -10.59
N LEU A 4 -62.85 40.95 -9.47
CA LEU A 4 -61.69 40.75 -8.58
C LEU A 4 -61.86 39.53 -7.64
N GLU A 5 -63.10 39.25 -7.21
CA GLU A 5 -63.39 38.09 -6.35
C GLU A 5 -63.16 36.74 -7.05
N ASN A 6 -63.56 36.60 -8.31
CA ASN A 6 -63.28 35.37 -9.06
C ASN A 6 -61.79 35.17 -9.37
N PHE A 7 -61.04 36.27 -9.54
CA PHE A 7 -59.59 36.23 -9.78
C PHE A 7 -58.83 35.79 -8.53
N SER A 8 -59.27 36.25 -7.36
CA SER A 8 -58.77 35.82 -6.05
C SER A 8 -58.99 34.32 -5.80
N TRP A 9 -60.19 33.82 -6.11
CA TRP A 9 -60.55 32.42 -5.83
C TRP A 9 -59.86 31.41 -6.77
N GLN A 10 -59.68 31.75 -8.06
CA GLN A 10 -58.87 30.92 -8.97
C GLN A 10 -57.37 30.94 -8.65
N MET A 11 -56.84 32.07 -8.17
CA MET A 11 -55.43 32.17 -7.79
C MET A 11 -55.09 31.38 -6.50
N TRP A 12 -56.06 31.19 -5.59
CA TRP A 12 -55.84 30.42 -4.37
C TRP A 12 -55.46 28.95 -4.64
N GLN A 13 -56.06 28.34 -5.67
CA GLN A 13 -55.70 26.97 -6.08
C GLN A 13 -54.25 26.89 -6.59
N ILE A 14 -53.78 27.90 -7.31
CA ILE A 14 -52.40 27.98 -7.82
C ILE A 14 -51.41 28.17 -6.65
N TYR A 15 -51.70 29.06 -5.70
CA TYR A 15 -50.87 29.24 -4.52
C TYR A 15 -50.84 28.00 -3.61
N ALA A 16 -51.98 27.32 -3.43
CA ALA A 16 -52.06 26.07 -2.69
C ALA A 16 -51.24 24.95 -3.36
N LEU A 17 -51.30 24.84 -4.69
CA LEU A 17 -50.50 23.88 -5.45
C LEU A 17 -49.01 24.20 -5.35
N ALA A 18 -48.61 25.46 -5.49
CA ALA A 18 -47.22 25.89 -5.34
C ALA A 18 -46.68 25.58 -3.93
N ALA A 19 -47.46 25.88 -2.88
CA ALA A 19 -47.09 25.54 -1.51
C ALA A 19 -46.93 24.04 -1.32
N LEU A 20 -47.86 23.23 -1.83
CA LEU A 20 -47.79 21.76 -1.76
C LEU A 20 -46.54 21.21 -2.46
N VAL A 21 -46.19 21.73 -3.63
CA VAL A 21 -44.96 21.35 -4.34
C VAL A 21 -43.72 21.73 -3.53
N VAL A 22 -43.67 22.93 -2.95
CA VAL A 22 -42.54 23.34 -2.08
C VAL A 22 -42.44 22.44 -0.85
N PHE A 23 -43.55 22.06 -0.22
CA PHE A 23 -43.53 21.13 0.91
C PHE A 23 -43.11 19.71 0.51
N ILE A 24 -43.54 19.21 -0.65
CA ILE A 24 -43.13 17.88 -1.14
C ILE A 24 -41.64 17.88 -1.49
N VAL A 25 -41.16 18.88 -2.24
CA VAL A 25 -39.75 18.99 -2.63
C VAL A 25 -38.89 19.22 -1.39
N GLY A 26 -39.28 20.16 -0.51
CA GLY A 26 -38.57 20.42 0.75
C GLY A 26 -38.54 19.21 1.68
N GLY A 27 -39.65 18.47 1.78
CA GLY A 27 -39.73 17.23 2.55
C GLY A 27 -38.86 16.12 1.97
N ALA A 28 -38.89 15.92 0.66
CA ALA A 28 -38.04 14.94 -0.03
C ALA A 28 -36.56 15.30 0.12
N CYS A 29 -36.17 16.55 -0.19
CA CYS A 29 -34.80 17.04 -0.02
C CYS A 29 -34.31 16.89 1.42
N SER A 30 -35.13 17.24 2.41
CA SER A 30 -34.77 17.07 3.83
C SER A 30 -34.61 15.60 4.22
N PHE A 31 -35.49 14.72 3.74
CA PHE A 31 -35.40 13.29 4.00
C PHE A 31 -34.12 12.67 3.42
N PHE A 32 -33.79 13.00 2.16
CA PHE A 32 -32.54 12.56 1.53
C PHE A 32 -31.32 13.16 2.22
N PHE A 33 -31.35 14.44 2.57
CA PHE A 33 -30.25 15.10 3.27
C PHE A 33 -29.99 14.51 4.65
N VAL A 34 -31.04 14.21 5.43
CA VAL A 34 -30.91 13.56 6.73
C VAL A 34 -30.37 12.13 6.59
N LYS A 35 -30.83 11.38 5.57
CA LYS A 35 -30.29 10.04 5.28
C LYS A 35 -28.81 10.08 4.92
N GLU A 36 -28.43 10.98 4.00
CA GLU A 36 -27.03 11.16 3.60
C GLU A 36 -26.18 11.63 4.78
N ALA A 37 -26.63 12.60 5.56
CA ALA A 37 -25.92 13.05 6.76
C ALA A 37 -25.72 11.91 7.78
N THR A 38 -26.75 11.07 7.99
CA THR A 38 -26.64 9.91 8.88
C THR A 38 -25.69 8.85 8.32
N TYR A 39 -25.72 8.62 7.00
CA TYR A 39 -24.79 7.73 6.31
C TYR A 39 -23.35 8.22 6.45
N VAL A 40 -23.09 9.48 6.14
CA VAL A 40 -21.75 10.12 6.27
C VAL A 40 -21.25 10.06 7.72
N VAL A 41 -22.09 10.36 8.71
CA VAL A 41 -21.71 10.25 10.13
C VAL A 41 -21.40 8.82 10.53
N LYS A 42 -22.14 7.82 10.01
CA LYS A 42 -21.87 6.41 10.28
C LYS A 42 -20.55 5.96 9.62
N GLU A 43 -20.32 6.34 8.36
CA GLU A 43 -19.12 6.02 7.59
C GLU A 43 -17.84 6.64 8.17
N ARG A 44 -17.93 7.81 8.83
CA ARG A 44 -16.81 8.43 9.54
C ARG A 44 -16.24 7.61 10.69
N ASN A 45 -16.99 6.64 11.23
CA ASN A 45 -16.49 5.75 12.28
C ASN A 45 -15.77 4.52 11.73
N TYR A 46 -15.44 4.50 10.43
CA TYR A 46 -14.75 3.37 9.82
C TYR A 46 -13.49 3.82 9.09
N VAL A 47 -12.47 2.99 9.18
CA VAL A 47 -11.23 3.08 8.42
C VAL A 47 -11.30 2.03 7.30
N TYR A 48 -11.07 2.49 6.08
CA TYR A 48 -10.96 1.65 4.91
C TYR A 48 -9.50 1.42 4.54
N LYS A 49 -9.16 0.20 4.14
CA LYS A 49 -7.83 -0.18 3.66
C LYS A 49 -7.95 -1.10 2.47
N GLY A 50 -7.18 -0.79 1.42
CA GLY A 50 -7.18 -1.53 0.15
C GLY A 50 -8.57 -1.73 -0.46
N LYS A 51 -9.51 -0.82 -0.16
CA LYS A 51 -10.89 -0.90 -0.65
C LYS A 51 -10.87 -0.87 -2.17
N ASN A 52 -11.51 -1.85 -2.79
CA ASN A 52 -11.56 -2.00 -4.24
C ASN A 52 -10.20 -2.11 -4.95
N LEU A 53 -9.10 -2.35 -4.22
CA LEU A 53 -7.79 -2.55 -4.83
C LEU A 53 -7.81 -3.84 -5.66
N ARG A 54 -7.48 -3.75 -6.95
CA ARG A 54 -7.43 -4.90 -7.85
C ARG A 54 -6.16 -4.91 -8.68
N LEU A 55 -5.46 -6.03 -8.68
CA LEU A 55 -4.33 -6.25 -9.58
C LEU A 55 -4.84 -6.31 -11.02
N THR A 56 -4.48 -5.33 -11.84
CA THR A 56 -4.92 -5.25 -13.25
C THR A 56 -3.89 -5.81 -14.21
N ASN A 57 -2.61 -5.55 -13.93
CA ASN A 57 -1.53 -6.01 -14.77
C ASN A 57 -0.40 -6.61 -13.94
N TYR A 58 0.29 -7.54 -14.57
CA TYR A 58 1.38 -8.32 -14.01
C TYR A 58 2.35 -8.66 -15.14
N VAL A 59 3.64 -8.35 -14.98
CA VAL A 59 4.71 -8.74 -15.91
C VAL A 59 5.95 -9.16 -15.12
N THR A 60 6.44 -10.36 -15.36
CA THR A 60 7.74 -10.80 -14.83
C THR A 60 8.87 -10.15 -15.63
N ILE A 61 9.83 -9.56 -14.94
CA ILE A 61 11.09 -9.05 -15.48
C ILE A 61 12.17 -10.04 -15.03
N GLY A 62 12.77 -10.76 -15.99
CA GLY A 62 13.75 -11.80 -15.65
C GLY A 62 14.64 -12.27 -16.79
N GLU A 63 14.34 -11.92 -18.04
CA GLU A 63 15.20 -12.33 -19.17
C GLU A 63 16.52 -11.54 -19.25
N ASN A 64 16.55 -10.30 -18.75
CA ASN A 64 17.74 -9.44 -18.86
C ASN A 64 18.56 -9.33 -17.56
N GLU A 65 17.97 -9.65 -16.40
CA GLU A 65 18.57 -9.46 -15.08
C GLU A 65 18.25 -10.68 -14.18
N PRO A 66 18.78 -11.87 -14.51
CA PRO A 66 18.41 -13.11 -13.83
C PRO A 66 18.81 -13.15 -12.35
N GLU A 67 19.73 -12.27 -11.96
CA GLU A 67 20.17 -12.10 -10.58
C GLU A 67 19.10 -11.45 -9.68
N PHE A 68 18.21 -10.65 -10.26
CA PHE A 68 17.15 -9.93 -9.56
C PHE A 68 15.80 -10.32 -10.17
N PRO A 69 15.21 -11.46 -9.76
CA PRO A 69 13.87 -11.82 -10.22
C PRO A 69 12.90 -10.71 -9.80
N MET A 70 12.23 -10.11 -10.78
CA MET A 70 11.41 -8.93 -10.56
C MET A 70 10.03 -9.08 -11.19
N ILE A 71 9.08 -8.33 -10.63
CA ILE A 71 7.71 -8.30 -11.11
C ILE A 71 7.23 -6.86 -11.16
N ALA A 72 6.76 -6.43 -12.33
CA ALA A 72 6.04 -5.18 -12.48
C ALA A 72 4.53 -5.40 -12.31
N LEU A 73 3.90 -4.53 -11.51
CA LEU A 73 2.51 -4.66 -11.09
C LEU A 73 1.76 -3.35 -11.32
N SER A 74 0.49 -3.44 -11.73
CA SER A 74 -0.43 -2.30 -11.72
C SER A 74 -1.68 -2.64 -10.96
N PHE A 75 -2.15 -1.71 -10.15
CA PHE A 75 -3.42 -1.82 -9.45
C PHE A 75 -4.42 -0.81 -9.99
N LYS A 76 -5.69 -1.20 -9.97
CA LYS A 76 -6.81 -0.25 -10.07
C LYS A 76 -7.21 0.12 -8.64
N GLU A 77 -7.22 1.40 -8.37
CA GLU A 77 -7.60 2.02 -7.10
C GLU A 77 -8.79 2.95 -7.32
N ASP A 78 -9.56 3.21 -6.25
CA ASP A 78 -10.39 4.40 -6.16
C ASP A 78 -9.50 5.53 -5.60
N ASP A 79 -9.46 6.69 -6.28
CA ASP A 79 -8.45 7.78 -6.20
C ASP A 79 -8.15 8.37 -4.79
N ASN A 80 -8.81 7.93 -3.71
CA ASN A 80 -8.79 8.62 -2.41
C ASN A 80 -8.03 7.91 -1.27
N GLU A 81 -7.50 6.69 -1.45
CA GLU A 81 -7.01 5.87 -0.31
C GLU A 81 -5.65 5.17 -0.53
N ARG A 82 -4.86 5.62 -1.53
CA ARG A 82 -3.56 5.04 -1.92
C ARG A 82 -2.58 4.83 -0.75
N GLY A 83 -2.64 5.67 0.28
CA GLY A 83 -1.72 5.65 1.43
C GLY A 83 -2.00 4.64 2.54
N SER A 84 -2.96 3.71 2.39
CA SER A 84 -3.40 2.81 3.48
C SER A 84 -3.33 1.31 3.15
N SER A 85 -2.95 0.95 1.92
CA SER A 85 -2.93 -0.45 1.48
C SER A 85 -1.69 -1.16 2.02
N VAL A 86 -1.89 -2.22 2.81
CA VAL A 86 -0.81 -3.09 3.27
C VAL A 86 -0.69 -4.29 2.36
N PHE A 87 0.48 -4.45 1.75
CA PHE A 87 0.85 -5.58 0.90
C PHE A 87 1.73 -6.55 1.67
N ALA A 88 1.42 -7.84 1.57
CA ALA A 88 2.27 -8.92 2.03
C ALA A 88 2.74 -9.73 0.82
N VAL A 89 4.02 -10.10 0.79
CA VAL A 89 4.60 -10.86 -0.33
C VAL A 89 5.26 -12.12 0.19
N GLY A 90 4.82 -13.26 -0.33
CA GLY A 90 5.41 -14.57 -0.10
C GLY A 90 6.16 -15.08 -1.32
N ARG A 91 6.57 -16.35 -1.30
CA ARG A 91 7.23 -17.00 -2.45
C ARG A 91 6.23 -17.39 -3.53
N LYS A 92 4.97 -17.60 -3.14
CA LYS A 92 3.89 -18.07 -4.03
C LYS A 92 2.79 -17.05 -4.21
N TYR A 93 2.58 -16.17 -3.24
CA TYR A 93 1.42 -15.29 -3.23
C TYR A 93 1.78 -13.84 -2.94
N LEU A 94 1.04 -12.93 -3.56
CA LEU A 94 0.89 -11.55 -3.16
C LEU A 94 -0.45 -11.42 -2.44
N ALA A 95 -0.48 -10.83 -1.26
CA ALA A 95 -1.71 -10.57 -0.52
C ALA A 95 -1.86 -9.10 -0.16
N VAL A 96 -3.13 -8.68 -0.02
CA VAL A 96 -3.56 -7.31 0.23
C VAL A 96 -4.70 -7.34 1.23
N GLN A 97 -4.69 -6.39 2.16
CA GLN A 97 -5.82 -6.12 3.04
C GLN A 97 -6.94 -5.38 2.30
N ASP A 98 -8.15 -5.95 2.30
CA ASP A 98 -9.39 -5.29 1.86
C ASP A 98 -10.34 -5.28 3.06
N SER A 99 -10.45 -4.14 3.74
CA SER A 99 -11.17 -4.06 5.02
C SER A 99 -11.93 -2.76 5.21
N LYS A 100 -13.02 -2.87 5.98
CA LYS A 100 -13.73 -1.78 6.63
C LYS A 100 -13.70 -2.06 8.13
N GLN A 101 -12.84 -1.37 8.85
CA GLN A 101 -12.61 -1.57 10.28
C GLN A 101 -13.26 -0.42 11.06
N TYR A 102 -13.82 -0.71 12.24
CA TYR A 102 -14.39 0.34 13.08
C TYR A 102 -13.27 1.12 13.78
N ASP A 103 -13.34 2.45 13.73
CA ASP A 103 -12.41 3.36 14.40
C ASP A 103 -12.77 3.48 15.89
N GLY A 104 -12.44 2.44 16.65
CA GLY A 104 -12.68 2.35 18.08
C GLY A 104 -12.71 0.92 18.61
N THR A 105 -12.90 0.76 19.91
CA THR A 105 -12.95 -0.58 20.52
C THR A 105 -14.37 -1.13 20.55
N LEU A 106 -14.62 -2.19 19.79
CA LEU A 106 -15.90 -2.87 19.77
C LEU A 106 -16.06 -3.82 20.97
N LYS A 107 -17.16 -3.65 21.73
CA LYS A 107 -17.57 -4.61 22.79
C LYS A 107 -18.37 -5.80 22.27
N LYS A 108 -18.80 -5.74 21.00
CA LYS A 108 -19.61 -6.75 20.33
C LYS A 108 -19.34 -6.70 18.83
N LYS A 109 -19.62 -7.80 18.13
CA LYS A 109 -19.49 -7.90 16.67
C LYS A 109 -20.30 -6.80 15.98
N ASP A 110 -19.63 -6.03 15.13
CA ASP A 110 -20.29 -5.11 14.21
C ASP A 110 -20.73 -5.87 12.95
N LYS A 111 -21.85 -5.46 12.35
CA LYS A 111 -22.41 -6.11 11.15
C LYS A 111 -21.88 -5.53 9.85
N GLU A 112 -21.35 -4.31 9.90
CA GLU A 112 -20.82 -3.56 8.75
C GLU A 112 -19.32 -3.75 8.61
N GLU A 113 -18.64 -4.12 9.70
CA GLU A 113 -17.22 -4.45 9.70
C GLU A 113 -16.93 -5.65 8.81
N TYR A 114 -15.88 -5.55 8.01
CA TYR A 114 -15.31 -6.70 7.32
C TYR A 114 -13.79 -6.58 7.26
N PHE A 115 -13.12 -7.74 7.28
CA PHE A 115 -11.69 -7.83 7.02
C PHE A 115 -11.47 -9.02 6.10
N ARG A 116 -11.04 -8.74 4.88
CA ARG A 116 -10.74 -9.75 3.88
C ARG A 116 -9.28 -9.66 3.48
N ILE A 117 -8.66 -10.82 3.34
CA ILE A 117 -7.38 -10.93 2.66
C ILE A 117 -7.70 -11.24 1.21
N ARG A 118 -7.30 -10.36 0.30
CA ARG A 118 -7.26 -10.64 -1.13
C ARG A 118 -5.88 -11.14 -1.49
N TYR A 119 -5.77 -12.19 -2.27
CA TYR A 119 -4.47 -12.73 -2.65
C TYR A 119 -4.45 -13.27 -4.08
N TYR A 120 -3.26 -13.26 -4.66
CA TYR A 120 -2.97 -13.60 -6.04
C TYR A 120 -1.79 -14.56 -6.07
N GLN A 121 -1.88 -15.61 -6.89
CA GLN A 121 -0.70 -16.42 -7.16
C GLN A 121 0.31 -15.61 -7.99
N LEU A 122 1.51 -15.40 -7.44
CA LEU A 122 2.61 -14.69 -8.09
C LEU A 122 2.92 -15.36 -9.43
N GLY A 123 3.07 -14.56 -10.48
CA GLY A 123 3.38 -15.07 -11.82
C GLY A 123 2.20 -15.41 -12.69
N GLN A 124 1.00 -15.59 -12.11
CA GLN A 124 -0.03 -16.39 -12.78
C GLN A 124 -1.41 -15.72 -12.85
N GLU A 125 -1.79 -14.95 -11.84
CA GLU A 125 -3.16 -14.45 -11.70
C GLU A 125 -3.26 -12.92 -11.74
N LYS A 126 -4.37 -12.41 -12.30
CA LYS A 126 -4.76 -10.99 -12.27
C LYS A 126 -6.28 -10.86 -12.14
N GLY A 127 -6.77 -9.65 -11.86
CA GLY A 127 -8.18 -9.32 -11.73
C GLY A 127 -8.67 -9.36 -10.29
N GLU A 128 -9.76 -10.08 -10.04
CA GLU A 128 -10.38 -10.14 -8.71
C GLU A 128 -9.51 -10.83 -7.68
N GLY A 129 -8.70 -11.82 -8.07
CA GLY A 129 -7.94 -12.63 -7.11
C GLY A 129 -8.84 -13.45 -6.20
N HIS A 130 -8.21 -14.18 -5.28
CA HIS A 130 -8.90 -14.99 -4.28
C HIS A 130 -9.15 -14.17 -3.02
N THR A 131 -10.16 -14.53 -2.25
CA THR A 131 -10.47 -13.86 -0.98
C THR A 131 -10.63 -14.84 0.18
N ILE A 132 -10.20 -14.41 1.37
CA ILE A 132 -10.42 -15.07 2.64
C ILE A 132 -11.08 -14.07 3.58
N ASP A 133 -12.19 -14.45 4.19
CA ASP A 133 -12.85 -13.67 5.25
C ASP A 133 -12.10 -13.88 6.57
N ALA A 134 -11.08 -13.06 6.80
CA ALA A 134 -10.22 -13.17 7.96
C ALA A 134 -10.97 -12.82 9.25
N LEU A 135 -11.88 -11.83 9.20
CA LEU A 135 -12.72 -11.47 10.33
C LEU A 135 -13.54 -12.67 10.81
N LYS A 136 -14.14 -13.42 9.87
CA LYS A 136 -14.88 -14.64 10.22
C LYS A 136 -13.97 -15.70 10.85
N LEU A 137 -12.78 -15.93 10.29
CA LEU A 137 -11.84 -16.91 10.82
C LEU A 137 -11.44 -16.61 12.28
N VAL A 138 -11.14 -15.34 12.59
CA VAL A 138 -10.74 -14.97 13.96
C VAL A 138 -11.93 -14.95 14.91
N GLN A 139 -13.14 -14.66 14.41
CA GLN A 139 -14.38 -14.78 15.20
C GLN A 139 -14.68 -16.22 15.59
N ASP A 140 -14.44 -17.18 14.69
CA ASP A 140 -14.53 -18.61 14.99
C ASP A 140 -13.48 -19.03 16.05
N MET A 141 -12.40 -18.26 16.23
CA MET A 141 -11.39 -18.43 17.28
C MET A 141 -11.71 -17.66 18.58
N GLY A 142 -12.84 -16.95 18.64
CA GLY A 142 -13.32 -16.23 19.83
C GLY A 142 -13.02 -14.73 19.88
N TYR A 143 -12.41 -14.14 18.85
CA TYR A 143 -12.18 -12.70 18.78
C TYR A 143 -13.44 -11.96 18.31
N VAL A 144 -13.63 -10.72 18.78
CA VAL A 144 -14.82 -9.93 18.42
C VAL A 144 -14.64 -9.23 17.06
N SER A 145 -13.46 -8.64 16.86
CA SER A 145 -13.09 -7.74 15.76
C SER A 145 -11.57 -7.80 15.55
N ILE A 146 -11.07 -7.13 14.51
CA ILE A 146 -9.64 -6.95 14.21
C ILE A 146 -9.34 -5.45 14.28
N ASN A 147 -8.57 -5.03 15.28
CA ASN A 147 -8.16 -3.63 15.46
C ASN A 147 -6.83 -3.32 14.78
N GLY A 148 -6.01 -4.35 14.52
CA GLY A 148 -4.73 -4.21 13.83
C GLY A 148 -4.84 -4.40 12.32
N GLU A 149 -3.74 -4.81 11.70
CA GLU A 149 -3.58 -4.80 10.25
C GLU A 149 -2.96 -6.11 9.76
N LEU A 150 -3.02 -6.32 8.46
CA LEU A 150 -2.16 -7.28 7.78
C LEU A 150 -0.70 -6.85 7.99
N ASP A 151 0.19 -7.79 8.27
CA ASP A 151 1.62 -7.53 8.30
C ASP A 151 2.20 -7.53 6.87
N ASN A 152 3.24 -6.75 6.62
CA ASN A 152 3.87 -6.68 5.30
C ASN A 152 4.77 -7.90 4.98
N GLN A 153 5.12 -8.69 5.99
CA GLN A 153 5.85 -9.95 5.85
C GLN A 153 4.89 -11.14 5.75
N MET A 154 5.27 -12.13 4.94
CA MET A 154 4.67 -13.46 4.97
C MET A 154 5.54 -14.45 5.72
N TYR A 155 4.94 -15.58 6.08
CA TYR A 155 5.58 -16.65 6.83
C TYR A 155 5.40 -17.97 6.10
N SER A 156 6.26 -18.95 6.34
CA SER A 156 6.18 -20.27 5.74
C SER A 156 6.41 -21.39 6.74
N ASP A 157 5.78 -22.54 6.46
CA ASP A 157 6.12 -23.83 7.07
C ASP A 157 7.01 -24.69 6.16
N GLY A 158 7.54 -24.11 5.08
CA GLY A 158 8.31 -24.76 4.03
C GLY A 158 7.45 -25.31 2.89
N LYS A 159 6.12 -25.37 3.06
CA LYS A 159 5.18 -25.84 2.05
C LYS A 159 4.21 -24.75 1.63
N ASP A 160 3.53 -24.12 2.58
CA ASP A 160 2.49 -23.13 2.34
C ASP A 160 2.94 -21.75 2.85
N ASP A 161 2.42 -20.69 2.23
CA ASP A 161 2.64 -19.31 2.67
C ASP A 161 1.47 -18.86 3.55
N TYR A 162 1.81 -18.09 4.57
CA TYR A 162 0.91 -17.57 5.59
C TYR A 162 1.05 -16.06 5.64
N VAL A 163 -0.09 -15.38 5.77
CA VAL A 163 -0.10 -13.97 6.18
C VAL A 163 -0.27 -13.87 7.68
N LYS A 164 0.34 -12.85 8.29
CA LYS A 164 0.08 -12.49 9.68
C LYS A 164 -0.92 -11.34 9.73
N ILE A 165 -1.88 -11.44 10.64
CA ILE A 165 -2.80 -10.36 11.00
C ILE A 165 -2.59 -10.04 12.47
N GLN A 166 -2.38 -8.76 12.76
CA GLN A 166 -2.44 -8.23 14.11
C GLN A 166 -3.90 -8.05 14.51
N ILE A 167 -4.36 -8.75 15.56
CA ILE A 167 -5.74 -8.62 16.05
C ILE A 167 -5.86 -7.40 16.96
N ASP A 168 -4.93 -7.29 17.91
CA ASP A 168 -4.74 -6.19 18.86
C ASP A 168 -3.25 -6.14 19.25
N TYR A 169 -2.85 -5.35 20.25
CA TYR A 169 -1.44 -5.22 20.63
C TYR A 169 -0.75 -6.53 21.05
N ASP A 170 -1.50 -7.50 21.58
CA ASP A 170 -0.94 -8.71 22.20
C ASP A 170 -1.21 -9.98 21.39
N ASN A 171 -2.10 -9.91 20.39
CA ASN A 171 -2.59 -11.09 19.66
C ASN A 171 -2.28 -11.01 18.17
N GLU A 172 -1.58 -12.04 17.69
CA GLU A 172 -1.28 -12.27 16.28
C GLU A 172 -1.92 -13.57 15.79
N ILE A 173 -2.41 -13.56 14.55
CA ILE A 173 -2.98 -14.74 13.90
C ILE A 173 -2.36 -14.93 12.52
N TYR A 174 -2.03 -16.17 12.21
CA TYR A 174 -1.44 -16.57 10.94
C TYR A 174 -2.47 -17.32 10.10
N ILE A 175 -2.67 -16.91 8.85
CA ILE A 175 -3.66 -17.50 7.94
C ILE A 175 -2.94 -18.11 6.75
N ASN A 176 -3.11 -19.42 6.57
CA ASN A 176 -2.58 -20.17 5.43
C ASN A 176 -3.37 -19.83 4.16
N LEU A 177 -2.70 -19.32 3.13
CA LEU A 177 -3.36 -18.88 1.89
C LEU A 177 -3.83 -20.05 1.00
N THR A 178 -3.27 -21.24 1.17
CA THR A 178 -3.62 -22.44 0.40
C THR A 178 -4.85 -23.14 0.97
N ASN A 179 -4.86 -23.44 2.27
CA ASN A 179 -5.96 -24.17 2.92
C ASN A 179 -6.97 -23.28 3.65
N LYS A 180 -6.72 -21.96 3.71
CA LYS A 180 -7.60 -20.93 4.26
C LYS A 180 -7.94 -21.11 5.75
N LYS A 181 -7.03 -21.72 6.52
CA LYS A 181 -7.17 -21.90 7.97
C LYS A 181 -6.30 -20.92 8.75
N ALA A 182 -6.81 -20.49 9.89
CA ALA A 182 -6.13 -19.64 10.85
C ALA A 182 -5.45 -20.45 11.97
N THR A 183 -4.34 -19.96 12.49
CA THR A 183 -3.60 -20.54 13.62
C THR A 183 -2.95 -19.45 14.47
N LYS A 184 -2.84 -19.68 15.77
CA LYS A 184 -2.05 -18.82 16.69
C LYS A 184 -0.56 -19.14 16.65
N LYS A 185 -0.20 -20.32 16.14
CA LYS A 185 1.19 -20.77 16.08
C LYS A 185 1.88 -20.13 14.88
N ARG A 186 2.88 -19.28 15.15
CA ARG A 186 3.77 -18.70 14.15
C ARG A 186 4.42 -19.81 13.30
N PRO A 187 4.36 -19.73 11.96
CA PRO A 187 5.13 -20.62 11.08
C PRO A 187 6.63 -20.44 11.30
N LYS A 188 7.43 -21.45 10.92
CA LYS A 188 8.84 -21.52 11.32
C LYS A 188 9.73 -20.49 10.63
N GLU A 189 9.32 -20.04 9.45
CA GLU A 189 10.13 -19.21 8.58
C GLU A 189 9.41 -17.88 8.32
N THR A 190 10.13 -16.78 8.41
CA THR A 190 9.68 -15.48 7.89
C THR A 190 10.23 -15.34 6.46
N ILE A 191 9.35 -15.09 5.50
CA ILE A 191 9.74 -14.80 4.12
C ILE A 191 10.13 -13.33 4.06
N GLN A 192 11.39 -13.06 3.70
CA GLN A 192 11.94 -11.71 3.63
C GLN A 192 12.72 -11.55 2.33
N PHE A 193 12.19 -10.73 1.44
CA PHE A 193 12.93 -10.22 0.28
C PHE A 193 13.74 -8.99 0.69
N GLY A 194 14.82 -8.72 -0.05
CA GLY A 194 15.81 -7.69 0.30
C GLY A 194 16.97 -8.26 1.12
N TYR A 195 17.54 -7.42 1.98
CA TYR A 195 18.69 -7.80 2.82
C TYR A 195 18.40 -9.02 3.71
N GLY A 196 19.38 -9.92 3.81
CA GLY A 196 19.31 -11.09 4.69
C GLY A 196 20.51 -11.23 5.61
N GLY A 197 20.39 -12.13 6.58
CA GLY A 197 21.40 -12.31 7.63
C GLY A 197 21.74 -10.99 8.32
N ILE A 198 23.05 -10.75 8.50
CA ILE A 198 23.55 -9.53 9.14
C ILE A 198 23.23 -8.25 8.36
N TYR A 199 23.01 -8.34 7.04
CA TYR A 199 22.72 -7.16 6.21
C TYR A 199 21.35 -6.54 6.51
N ARG A 200 20.47 -7.22 7.25
CA ARG A 200 19.18 -6.68 7.71
C ARG A 200 19.29 -5.42 8.58
N ALA A 201 20.46 -5.13 9.12
CA ALA A 201 20.70 -3.93 9.88
C ALA A 201 20.86 -2.65 9.02
N LEU A 202 20.95 -2.80 7.70
CA LEU A 202 21.19 -1.71 6.76
C LEU A 202 19.90 -0.95 6.41
N SER A 203 20.05 0.34 6.16
CA SER A 203 19.09 1.15 5.40
C SER A 203 19.12 0.81 3.91
N ASP A 204 18.17 1.34 3.16
CA ASP A 204 18.32 1.50 1.72
C ASP A 204 19.58 2.35 1.41
N PRO A 205 20.27 2.12 0.28
CA PRO A 205 21.46 2.86 -0.08
C PRO A 205 21.13 4.33 -0.33
N SER A 206 22.00 5.21 0.15
CA SER A 206 22.09 6.59 -0.33
C SER A 206 23.10 6.66 -1.46
N PHE A 207 22.79 7.42 -2.51
CA PHE A 207 23.61 7.54 -3.71
C PHE A 207 23.34 8.87 -4.41
N ILE A 208 24.14 9.18 -5.43
CA ILE A 208 23.98 10.35 -6.29
C ILE A 208 23.74 9.87 -7.72
N THR A 209 22.68 10.38 -8.36
CA THR A 209 22.40 10.27 -9.80
C THR A 209 22.08 11.66 -10.34
N GLU A 210 22.78 12.09 -11.38
CA GLU A 210 22.54 13.40 -11.99
C GLU A 210 21.53 13.24 -13.13
N ALA A 211 21.75 12.25 -13.99
CA ALA A 211 20.94 12.00 -15.19
C ALA A 211 19.52 11.54 -14.87
N TYR A 212 19.30 10.93 -13.70
CA TYR A 212 18.01 10.39 -13.27
C TYR A 212 17.50 11.00 -11.95
N SER A 213 17.99 12.19 -11.59
CA SER A 213 17.57 12.90 -10.36
C SER A 213 16.05 13.12 -10.28
N ASP A 214 15.40 13.46 -11.40
CA ASP A 214 13.94 13.62 -11.46
C ASP A 214 13.23 12.28 -11.18
N ASP A 215 13.76 11.17 -11.71
CA ASP A 215 13.19 9.84 -11.52
C ASP A 215 13.40 9.31 -10.10
N GLU A 216 14.57 9.54 -9.52
CA GLU A 216 14.88 9.23 -8.11
C GLU A 216 13.87 9.91 -7.19
N SER A 217 13.55 11.19 -7.41
CA SER A 217 12.58 11.92 -6.59
C SER A 217 11.14 11.37 -6.68
N ASN A 218 10.82 10.70 -7.79
CA ASN A 218 9.48 10.16 -8.08
C ASN A 218 9.35 8.68 -7.74
N ILE A 219 10.45 8.00 -7.40
CA ILE A 219 10.48 6.58 -7.04
C ILE A 219 10.64 6.47 -5.53
N HIS A 220 9.69 5.80 -4.89
CA HIS A 220 9.76 5.48 -3.47
C HIS A 220 10.09 4.00 -3.28
N SER A 221 11.18 3.73 -2.58
CA SER A 221 11.56 2.39 -2.12
C SER A 221 11.00 2.13 -0.73
N TYR A 222 10.43 0.95 -0.51
CA TYR A 222 10.04 0.44 0.81
C TYR A 222 10.14 -1.09 0.87
N GLY A 223 11.30 -1.59 1.26
CA GLY A 223 11.56 -3.03 1.29
C GLY A 223 11.72 -3.57 -0.14
N PRO A 224 11.10 -4.70 -0.53
CA PRO A 224 11.24 -5.21 -1.89
C PRO A 224 10.46 -4.42 -2.94
N TRP A 225 9.83 -3.30 -2.57
CA TRP A 225 8.94 -2.53 -3.43
C TRP A 225 9.60 -1.24 -3.90
N PHE A 226 9.44 -0.95 -5.18
CA PHE A 226 9.63 0.36 -5.77
C PHE A 226 8.30 0.84 -6.32
N GLU A 227 7.87 2.02 -5.90
CA GLU A 227 6.66 2.67 -6.38
C GLU A 227 7.02 3.93 -7.16
N TYR A 228 6.49 4.05 -8.38
CA TYR A 228 6.57 5.26 -9.17
C TYR A 228 5.33 6.13 -8.93
N LYS A 229 5.54 7.33 -8.39
CA LYS A 229 4.50 8.35 -8.32
C LYS A 229 4.40 9.06 -9.66
N LYS A 230 3.32 8.75 -10.38
CA LYS A 230 2.94 9.51 -11.58
C LYS A 230 2.56 10.92 -11.14
N GLU A 231 3.22 11.94 -11.69
CA GLU A 231 2.74 13.31 -11.55
C GLU A 231 1.35 13.43 -12.18
N ASP A 232 0.38 13.99 -11.47
CA ASP A 232 -0.95 14.32 -11.98
C ASP A 232 -0.87 15.49 -12.98
N LYS A 233 -0.20 15.30 -14.13
CA LYS A 233 -0.12 16.29 -15.22
C LYS A 233 -1.22 16.08 -16.27
N GLU A 234 -2.42 15.73 -15.84
CA GLU A 234 -3.64 15.75 -16.66
C GLU A 234 -4.80 16.57 -16.04
N SER A 235 -4.51 17.54 -15.15
CA SER A 235 -5.41 18.69 -15.02
C SER A 235 -5.06 19.72 -16.09
N ILE A 236 -5.79 19.70 -17.18
CA ILE A 236 -5.82 20.78 -18.17
C ILE A 236 -6.18 22.08 -17.44
N SER A 237 -5.19 22.92 -17.18
CA SER A 237 -5.38 24.36 -17.03
C SER A 237 -4.69 25.04 -18.21
N THR A 238 -5.47 25.26 -19.27
CA THR A 238 -5.26 26.44 -20.10
C THR A 238 -5.39 27.65 -19.19
N ASP A 239 -4.28 28.13 -18.64
CA ASP A 239 -4.14 29.51 -18.23
C ASP A 239 -2.67 29.91 -18.30
N ASN A 240 -2.42 30.92 -19.12
CA ASN A 240 -1.14 31.58 -19.29
C ASN A 240 -0.64 32.08 -17.92
N SER A 241 0.47 31.52 -17.46
CA SER A 241 1.31 32.15 -16.45
C SER A 241 2.76 31.85 -16.79
N SER A 242 3.36 32.84 -17.44
CA SER A 242 4.81 33.04 -17.48
C SER A 242 5.30 33.19 -16.05
N ASP A 243 6.00 32.19 -15.53
CA ASP A 243 7.12 32.32 -14.58
C ASP A 243 7.48 30.95 -14.02
N LYS A 244 8.41 30.23 -14.68
CA LYS A 244 9.35 29.32 -14.00
C LYS A 244 10.68 29.33 -14.73
N ASN A 245 11.55 30.22 -14.26
CA ASN A 245 12.99 30.03 -14.35
C ASN A 245 13.37 28.79 -13.52
N HIS A 246 13.52 27.64 -14.19
CA HIS A 246 14.48 26.62 -13.78
C HIS A 246 15.13 26.09 -15.04
N SER A 247 16.33 26.61 -15.31
CA SER A 247 17.27 26.01 -16.23
C SER A 247 17.77 24.72 -15.60
N SER A 248 17.20 23.58 -15.98
CA SER A 248 17.94 22.33 -16.04
C SER A 248 18.02 21.93 -17.51
N SER A 249 19.21 22.05 -18.08
CA SER A 249 19.56 21.39 -19.33
C SER A 249 19.71 19.90 -19.05
N ASN A 250 18.64 19.23 -18.63
CA ASN A 250 18.63 17.78 -18.44
C ASN A 250 18.50 17.17 -19.83
N VAL A 251 19.63 16.70 -20.36
CA VAL A 251 19.60 15.75 -21.48
C VAL A 251 18.74 14.60 -21.00
N LYS A 252 17.56 14.41 -21.59
CA LYS A 252 16.72 13.25 -21.29
C LYS A 252 17.49 12.00 -21.70
N THR A 253 18.07 11.32 -20.73
CA THR A 253 18.67 10.01 -20.93
C THR A 253 17.54 9.02 -21.20
N GLU A 254 17.75 8.10 -22.14
CA GLU A 254 16.75 7.07 -22.43
C GLU A 254 16.56 6.17 -21.19
N ASP A 255 15.30 5.88 -20.88
CA ASP A 255 14.95 4.94 -19.81
C ASP A 255 15.48 3.55 -20.17
N ASN A 256 16.17 2.93 -19.23
CA ASN A 256 16.44 1.49 -19.35
C ASN A 256 15.13 0.69 -19.25
N VAL A 257 15.18 -0.58 -19.62
CA VAL A 257 13.99 -1.45 -19.68
C VAL A 257 13.28 -1.54 -18.32
N THR A 258 14.04 -1.65 -17.24
CA THR A 258 13.51 -1.82 -15.88
C THR A 258 12.80 -0.54 -15.40
N LEU A 259 13.44 0.61 -15.57
CA LEU A 259 12.88 1.92 -15.25
C LEU A 259 11.64 2.24 -16.08
N ALA A 260 11.70 2.02 -17.40
CA ALA A 260 10.56 2.21 -18.30
C ALA A 260 9.37 1.32 -17.88
N THR A 261 9.66 0.08 -17.46
CA THR A 261 8.65 -0.86 -16.98
C THR A 261 8.05 -0.38 -15.65
N LEU A 262 8.86 0.06 -14.69
CA LEU A 262 8.38 0.64 -13.43
C LEU A 262 7.48 1.86 -13.70
N LYS A 263 7.88 2.81 -14.55
CA LYS A 263 7.06 3.98 -14.92
C LYS A 263 5.71 3.59 -15.54
N LYS A 264 5.73 2.57 -16.40
CA LYS A 264 4.53 2.07 -17.08
C LYS A 264 3.54 1.43 -16.09
N TYR A 265 4.02 0.50 -15.26
CA TYR A 265 3.16 -0.32 -14.41
C TYR A 265 2.86 0.33 -13.05
N GLY A 266 3.76 1.17 -12.53
CA GLY A 266 3.62 1.92 -11.29
C GLY A 266 4.29 1.25 -10.09
N TYR A 267 4.37 -0.08 -10.07
CA TYR A 267 5.03 -0.83 -9.01
C TYR A 267 6.01 -1.84 -9.59
N LEU A 268 7.13 -2.01 -8.90
CA LEU A 268 8.12 -3.04 -9.15
C LEU A 268 8.43 -3.76 -7.83
N LEU A 269 8.40 -5.08 -7.86
CA LEU A 269 8.64 -5.96 -6.73
C LEU A 269 9.88 -6.82 -7.01
N VAL A 270 10.88 -6.74 -6.14
CA VAL A 270 12.13 -7.51 -6.21
C VAL A 270 12.01 -8.75 -5.32
N LEU A 271 12.14 -9.93 -5.93
CA LEU A 271 11.98 -11.23 -5.27
C LEU A 271 13.32 -11.88 -4.87
N LYS A 272 14.37 -11.08 -4.71
CA LYS A 272 15.68 -11.57 -4.25
C LYS A 272 15.70 -11.64 -2.73
N GLU A 273 15.97 -12.82 -2.19
CA GLU A 273 16.23 -13.01 -0.75
C GLU A 273 17.74 -12.92 -0.48
N ASN A 274 18.11 -12.52 0.74
CA ASN A 274 19.49 -12.49 1.23
C ASN A 274 20.43 -11.58 0.44
N MET A 275 19.95 -10.38 0.08
CA MET A 275 20.78 -9.38 -0.58
C MET A 275 21.95 -8.94 0.31
N THR A 276 23.10 -8.66 -0.32
CA THR A 276 24.27 -8.00 0.25
C THR A 276 24.30 -6.50 -0.12
N LEU A 277 25.33 -5.76 0.33
CA LEU A 277 25.57 -4.39 -0.17
C LEU A 277 25.73 -4.36 -1.70
N ASP A 278 26.55 -5.27 -2.25
CA ASP A 278 26.83 -5.34 -3.69
C ASP A 278 25.57 -5.59 -4.53
N ASP A 279 24.69 -6.48 -4.05
CA ASP A 279 23.37 -6.69 -4.65
C ASP A 279 22.54 -5.42 -4.65
N SER A 280 22.54 -4.66 -3.54
CA SER A 280 21.79 -3.41 -3.46
C SER A 280 22.36 -2.34 -4.38
N GLU A 281 23.68 -2.22 -4.48
CA GLU A 281 24.34 -1.28 -5.39
C GLU A 281 24.01 -1.62 -6.85
N THR A 282 24.06 -2.91 -7.20
CA THR A 282 23.73 -3.40 -8.53
C THR A 282 22.27 -3.15 -8.88
N LEU A 283 21.35 -3.41 -7.95
CA LEU A 283 19.93 -3.12 -8.12
C LEU A 283 19.66 -1.63 -8.31
N THR A 284 20.35 -0.76 -7.55
CA THR A 284 20.23 0.69 -7.75
C THR A 284 20.73 1.09 -9.13
N LYS A 285 21.86 0.55 -9.60
CA LYS A 285 22.41 0.85 -10.93
C LYS A 285 21.56 0.33 -12.08
N ILE A 286 20.79 -0.74 -11.86
CA ILE A 286 19.78 -1.21 -12.80
C ILE A 286 18.71 -0.13 -13.04
N LEU A 287 18.27 0.57 -11.99
CA LEU A 287 17.31 1.67 -12.12
C LEU A 287 17.98 2.97 -12.58
N TYR A 288 19.19 3.23 -12.09
CA TYR A 288 19.94 4.48 -12.27
C TYR A 288 21.38 4.19 -12.71
N PRO A 289 21.63 3.98 -14.03
CA PRO A 289 22.95 3.55 -14.52
C PRO A 289 24.13 4.45 -14.17
N ASP A 290 23.92 5.74 -13.91
CA ASP A 290 24.96 6.71 -13.50
C ASP A 290 25.10 6.83 -11.97
N ALA A 291 24.36 6.05 -11.19
CA ALA A 291 24.40 6.10 -9.74
C ALA A 291 25.81 5.84 -9.22
N SER A 292 26.25 6.70 -8.30
CA SER A 292 27.58 6.69 -7.71
C SER A 292 27.55 7.19 -6.26
N TYR A 293 28.68 7.11 -5.56
CA TYR A 293 28.83 7.54 -4.15
C TYR A 293 27.85 6.83 -3.21
N PHE A 294 27.89 5.51 -3.23
CA PHE A 294 27.03 4.68 -2.40
C PHE A 294 27.48 4.69 -0.94
N HIS A 295 26.52 4.90 -0.04
CA HIS A 295 26.73 4.64 1.38
C HIS A 295 25.44 4.12 2.03
N TRP A 296 25.60 3.39 3.13
CA TRP A 296 24.51 2.82 3.90
C TRP A 296 24.59 3.26 5.35
N THR A 297 23.45 3.33 6.01
CA THR A 297 23.35 3.72 7.41
C THR A 297 23.00 2.50 8.26
N ILE A 298 23.68 2.36 9.39
CA ILE A 298 23.42 1.31 10.38
C ILE A 298 22.96 1.96 11.68
N ARG A 299 21.76 1.60 12.14
CA ARG A 299 21.21 2.14 13.39
C ARG A 299 22.06 1.75 14.59
N SER A 300 22.14 2.65 15.57
CA SER A 300 22.95 2.50 16.79
C SER A 300 22.78 1.19 17.56
N ARG A 301 21.58 0.60 17.56
CA ARG A 301 21.32 -0.69 18.23
C ARG A 301 22.08 -1.87 17.62
N TYR A 302 22.44 -1.78 16.35
CA TYR A 302 23.13 -2.83 15.60
C TYR A 302 24.64 -2.61 15.50
N THR A 303 25.18 -1.50 16.02
CA THR A 303 26.61 -1.21 15.92
C THR A 303 27.35 -1.57 17.21
N LYS A 304 28.64 -1.90 17.09
CA LYS A 304 29.53 -2.16 18.24
C LYS A 304 29.75 -0.90 19.08
N THR A 305 29.66 0.27 18.46
CA THR A 305 29.89 1.58 19.09
C THR A 305 28.67 2.11 19.84
N GLY A 306 27.47 1.55 19.57
CA GLY A 306 26.21 2.07 20.10
C GLY A 306 25.81 3.42 19.50
N ARG A 307 26.38 3.80 18.34
CA ARG A 307 26.08 5.01 17.58
C ARG A 307 25.69 4.65 16.15
N GLU A 308 24.96 5.55 15.49
CA GLU A 308 24.71 5.39 14.06
C GLU A 308 26.04 5.47 13.30
N GLU A 309 26.26 4.53 12.37
CA GLU A 309 27.47 4.42 11.57
C GLU A 309 27.12 4.44 10.08
N TYR A 310 27.98 5.07 9.28
CA TYR A 310 27.89 5.05 7.82
C TYR A 310 28.99 4.16 7.26
N VAL A 311 28.65 3.35 6.25
CA VAL A 311 29.58 2.44 5.60
C VAL A 311 29.45 2.54 4.10
N GLU A 312 30.56 2.44 3.40
CA GLU A 312 30.63 2.46 1.94
C GLU A 312 31.00 1.07 1.38
N THR A 313 31.57 0.20 2.23
CA THR A 313 32.02 -1.13 1.81
C THR A 313 31.56 -2.24 2.75
N ASP A 314 31.48 -3.45 2.21
CA ASP A 314 31.19 -4.67 3.00
C ASP A 314 32.23 -4.90 4.12
N GLN A 315 33.48 -4.52 3.88
CA GLN A 315 34.54 -4.64 4.87
C GLN A 315 34.32 -3.70 6.06
N GLU A 316 33.96 -2.44 5.81
CA GLU A 316 33.60 -1.48 6.86
C GLU A 316 32.38 -1.93 7.63
N PHE A 317 31.34 -2.38 6.92
CA PHE A 317 30.13 -2.95 7.51
C PHE A 317 30.43 -4.06 8.52
N LYS A 318 31.22 -5.07 8.13
CA LYS A 318 31.61 -6.18 9.01
C LYS A 318 32.45 -5.75 10.21
N GLN A 319 33.21 -4.66 10.08
CA GLN A 319 33.99 -4.13 11.20
C GLN A 319 33.11 -3.49 12.28
N VAL A 320 32.04 -2.80 11.89
CA VAL A 320 31.20 -2.02 12.82
C VAL A 320 29.99 -2.78 13.35
N ILE A 321 29.54 -3.84 12.68
CA ILE A 321 28.28 -4.53 13.00
C ILE A 321 28.35 -5.44 14.23
N LYS A 322 27.32 -5.39 15.07
CA LYS A 322 27.12 -6.29 16.21
C LYS A 322 26.14 -7.40 15.81
N GLU A 323 26.69 -8.49 15.27
CA GLU A 323 25.91 -9.62 14.71
C GLU A 323 24.91 -10.21 15.71
N ASP A 324 25.31 -10.46 16.96
CA ASP A 324 24.44 -10.97 18.03
C ASP A 324 23.18 -10.12 18.29
N ALA A 325 23.20 -8.82 17.96
CA ALA A 325 22.03 -7.96 18.11
C ALA A 325 20.98 -8.20 17.02
N ILE A 326 21.41 -8.64 15.84
CA ILE A 326 20.54 -8.93 14.70
C ILE A 326 19.94 -10.32 14.85
N GLU A 327 20.73 -11.30 15.27
CA GLU A 327 20.24 -12.67 15.48
C GLU A 327 19.09 -12.71 16.50
N LYS A 328 19.18 -11.93 17.57
CA LYS A 328 18.10 -11.79 18.55
C LYS A 328 16.82 -11.21 17.95
N ASP A 329 16.94 -10.17 17.12
CA ASP A 329 15.79 -9.57 16.43
C ASP A 329 15.16 -10.52 15.37
N ILE A 330 15.89 -11.56 14.93
CA ILE A 330 15.37 -12.58 14.01
C ILE A 330 14.65 -13.71 14.77
N GLU A 331 15.09 -14.02 15.98
CA GLU A 331 14.53 -15.09 16.83
C GLU A 331 13.27 -14.67 17.59
N ASP A 332 13.11 -13.37 17.87
CA ASP A 332 11.90 -12.76 18.46
C ASP A 332 10.78 -12.55 17.41
#